data_AF-A0A8T1Y8T6-F1
#
_entry.id   AF-A0A8T1Y8T6-F1
#
_cell.length_a   1.000
_cell.length_b   1.000
_cell.length_c   1.000
_cell.angle_alpha   90.00
_cell.angle_beta   90.00
_cell.angle_gamma   90.00
#
_symmetry.space_group_name_H-M   'P 1'
#
loop_
_entity.id
_entity.type
_entity.pdbx_description
1 polymer ?
#
loop_
_entity_poly.entity_id
_entity_poly.type
_entity_poly.pdbx_seq_one_letter_code
_entity_poly.pdbx_strand_id
1 'polypeptide(L)'
;MVQSSTRPKIDAVDLSPNIPRLMAKEPSSRGGVLGHNVPHRKLEGILSNIYHVKFYGPISLYILLRIPSNFRCGTLCPNSSSAAPSPFLPVDENETVTRLSTILRSGGVNDFCFKRVAPDYYDWPLESRRNALDASSVDHLCKSIVLVNTQASSNILDCSDRNNSKYYVVVVQYTARFNAEAVKQFLYSLNEGKIPKKRFNLRLAPEETSIKLTGFEHNAVTCIGMKTNIPVILDEAITKLKPDFFWLGGGEIDLKLGFRTSEFLEFVKPFIVPCS
;
A
#
# COMPACT_ATOMS: atom_id res chain seq x y z
N MET A 1 5.21 -60.55 -0.42
CA MET A 1 5.04 -59.65 0.73
C MET A 1 5.25 -58.22 0.25
N VAL A 2 4.16 -57.48 0.07
CA VAL A 2 4.16 -56.05 -0.30
C VAL A 2 3.90 -55.27 0.99
N GLN A 3 4.80 -54.37 1.39
CA GLN A 3 4.54 -53.44 2.49
C GLN A 3 4.21 -52.07 1.92
N SER A 4 2.94 -51.69 2.09
CA SER A 4 2.36 -50.38 1.88
C SER A 4 2.84 -49.40 2.95
N SER A 5 3.40 -48.26 2.53
CA SER A 5 3.73 -47.13 3.40
C SER A 5 2.93 -45.91 2.95
N THR A 6 1.78 -45.71 3.62
CA THR A 6 0.94 -44.52 3.52
C THR A 6 1.55 -43.38 4.33
N ARG A 7 1.89 -42.25 3.68
CA ARG A 7 2.24 -41.00 4.36
C ARG A 7 0.99 -40.28 4.88
N PRO A 8 1.04 -39.62 6.05
CA PRO A 8 -0.08 -38.84 6.55
C PRO A 8 -0.24 -37.52 5.76
N LYS A 9 -1.50 -37.14 5.50
CA LYS A 9 -1.88 -35.77 5.10
C LYS A 9 -1.71 -34.85 6.31
N ILE A 10 -1.03 -33.73 6.12
CA ILE A 10 -0.98 -32.63 7.09
C ILE A 10 -1.98 -31.58 6.59
N ASP A 11 -3.01 -31.35 7.40
CA ASP A 11 -4.04 -30.35 7.16
C ASP A 11 -3.46 -28.94 7.35
N ALA A 12 -3.87 -28.03 6.46
CA ALA A 12 -3.47 -26.64 6.49
C ALA A 12 -4.09 -25.92 7.70
N VAL A 13 -3.24 -25.30 8.52
CA VAL A 13 -3.65 -24.41 9.61
C VAL A 13 -4.01 -23.05 9.01
N ASP A 14 -5.29 -22.69 9.11
CA ASP A 14 -5.85 -21.39 8.78
C ASP A 14 -5.41 -20.37 9.85
N LEU A 15 -4.53 -19.45 9.47
CA LEU A 15 -4.14 -18.28 10.27
C LEU A 15 -4.75 -17.03 9.62
N SER A 16 -6.07 -16.90 9.78
CA SER A 16 -6.79 -15.65 9.59
C SER A 16 -7.25 -15.13 10.95
N PRO A 17 -7.03 -13.85 11.30
CA PRO A 17 -7.54 -13.30 12.55
C PRO A 17 -9.07 -13.29 12.55
N ASN A 18 -9.65 -13.88 13.60
CA ASN A 18 -11.09 -13.94 13.89
C ASN A 18 -11.71 -12.54 13.92
N ILE A 19 -12.52 -12.21 12.91
CA ILE A 19 -13.45 -11.08 12.95
C ILE A 19 -14.81 -11.61 13.42
N PRO A 20 -15.35 -11.16 14.57
CA PRO A 20 -16.65 -11.63 15.03
C PRO A 20 -17.76 -11.24 14.06
N ARG A 21 -18.51 -12.27 13.64
CA ARG A 21 -19.65 -12.24 12.73
C ARG A 21 -20.84 -11.60 13.45
N LEU A 22 -21.12 -10.32 13.19
CA LEU A 22 -22.37 -9.67 13.59
C LEU A 22 -23.53 -10.30 12.81
N MET A 23 -24.37 -11.06 13.52
CA MET A 23 -25.63 -11.62 13.02
C MET A 23 -26.64 -10.49 12.78
N ALA A 24 -26.79 -10.05 11.53
CA ALA A 24 -27.96 -9.29 11.12
C ALA A 24 -29.14 -10.27 10.95
N LYS A 25 -30.17 -10.12 11.79
CA LYS A 25 -31.47 -10.76 11.61
C LYS A 25 -32.14 -10.20 10.35
N GLU A 26 -32.45 -11.05 9.38
CA GLU A 26 -33.44 -10.74 8.36
C GLU A 26 -34.85 -10.70 8.98
N PRO A 27 -35.70 -9.72 8.63
CA PRO A 27 -37.11 -9.78 8.97
C PRO A 27 -37.91 -10.54 7.89
N SER A 28 -38.70 -11.49 8.38
CA SER A 28 -39.70 -12.27 7.64
C SER A 28 -40.98 -11.46 7.35
N SER A 29 -41.26 -11.31 6.06
CA SER A 29 -42.52 -11.45 5.30
C SER A 29 -43.93 -11.08 5.85
N ARG A 30 -44.70 -10.47 4.91
CA ARG A 30 -46.16 -10.51 4.63
C ARG A 30 -47.08 -9.37 5.12
N GLY A 31 -47.77 -8.75 4.16
CA GLY A 31 -49.00 -7.95 4.34
C GLY A 31 -49.44 -7.24 3.05
N GLY A 32 -50.61 -7.59 2.48
CA GLY A 32 -51.08 -7.21 1.14
C GLY A 32 -51.76 -5.83 0.96
N VAL A 33 -51.70 -5.36 -0.29
CA VAL A 33 -52.75 -4.79 -1.18
C VAL A 33 -53.78 -3.77 -0.66
N LEU A 34 -53.80 -2.54 -1.20
CA LEU A 34 -54.88 -1.92 -2.04
C LEU A 34 -54.57 -0.44 -2.39
N GLY A 35 -55.00 0.02 -3.57
CA GLY A 35 -54.55 1.25 -4.23
C GLY A 35 -55.29 2.55 -3.93
N HIS A 36 -54.86 3.65 -4.57
CA HIS A 36 -55.67 4.72 -5.18
C HIS A 36 -54.79 5.83 -5.81
N ASN A 37 -55.34 6.51 -6.81
CA ASN A 37 -54.76 7.54 -7.69
C ASN A 37 -54.41 8.90 -7.00
N VAL A 38 -53.26 9.51 -7.38
CA VAL A 38 -52.99 10.88 -7.95
C VAL A 38 -53.54 12.16 -7.21
N PRO A 39 -52.99 13.43 -7.24
CA PRO A 39 -51.71 14.02 -7.73
C PRO A 39 -51.01 15.10 -6.80
N HIS A 40 -49.85 15.59 -7.28
CA HIS A 40 -49.27 16.96 -7.22
C HIS A 40 -48.73 17.63 -5.91
N ARG A 41 -47.48 18.14 -6.05
CA ARG A 41 -46.83 19.31 -5.37
C ARG A 41 -46.51 19.17 -3.87
N LYS A 42 -45.21 19.19 -3.50
CA LYS A 42 -44.51 20.42 -3.05
C LYS A 42 -43.02 20.12 -2.77
N LEU A 43 -42.15 20.92 -3.38
CA LEU A 43 -40.80 21.19 -2.91
C LEU A 43 -40.84 21.88 -1.53
N GLU A 44 -39.70 21.82 -0.84
CA GLU A 44 -39.27 22.58 0.35
C GLU A 44 -39.23 21.79 1.66
N GLY A 45 -37.99 21.68 2.18
CA GLY A 45 -37.71 21.72 3.61
C GLY A 45 -37.73 20.38 4.35
N ILE A 46 -36.54 19.90 4.74
CA ILE A 46 -36.11 19.74 6.15
C ILE A 46 -34.61 19.44 6.11
N LEU A 47 -33.81 20.50 6.14
CA LEU A 47 -32.45 20.49 6.66
C LEU A 47 -32.39 21.61 7.69
N SER A 48 -32.47 21.27 8.97
CA SER A 48 -31.91 22.08 10.04
C SER A 48 -31.84 21.28 11.32
N ASN A 49 -30.61 21.09 11.80
CA ASN A 49 -30.15 21.03 13.19
C ASN A 49 -28.71 20.51 13.05
N ILE A 50 -27.66 21.30 13.20
CA ILE A 50 -27.28 22.10 14.37
C ILE A 50 -26.25 23.14 13.87
N TYR A 51 -26.42 24.42 14.22
CA TYR A 51 -25.42 25.34 14.79
C TYR A 51 -26.02 26.76 14.80
N HIS A 52 -26.24 27.25 16.01
CA HIS A 52 -26.71 28.60 16.32
C HIS A 52 -25.55 29.59 16.07
N VAL A 53 -25.67 30.49 15.10
CA VAL A 53 -24.81 31.68 14.98
C VAL A 53 -25.71 32.89 14.80
N LYS A 54 -25.74 33.77 15.82
CA LYS A 54 -26.38 35.09 15.74
C LYS A 54 -25.41 36.06 15.05
N PHE A 55 -25.82 36.66 13.95
CA PHE A 55 -25.12 37.78 13.30
C PHE A 55 -25.65 39.12 13.83
N TYR A 56 -24.76 40.02 14.24
CA TYR A 56 -25.02 41.44 14.39
C TYR A 56 -24.00 42.23 13.55
N GLY A 57 -24.50 42.92 12.52
CA GLY A 57 -23.93 44.18 11.98
C GLY A 57 -22.58 44.14 11.24
N PRO A 58 -22.33 45.10 10.32
CA PRO A 58 -21.27 44.99 9.33
C PRO A 58 -19.97 45.61 9.82
N ILE A 59 -18.92 44.79 9.97
CA ILE A 59 -17.55 45.29 10.09
C ILE A 59 -16.69 44.57 9.04
N SER A 60 -16.16 45.38 8.14
CA SER A 60 -15.14 45.03 7.15
C SER A 60 -13.96 44.34 7.84
N LEU A 61 -13.69 43.08 7.48
CA LEU A 61 -12.49 42.37 7.92
C LEU A 61 -11.86 41.65 6.73
N TYR A 62 -10.67 42.12 6.36
CA TYR A 62 -9.79 41.49 5.38
C TYR A 62 -9.50 40.05 5.80
N ILE A 63 -9.97 39.07 5.02
CA ILE A 63 -9.54 37.67 5.16
C ILE A 63 -8.20 37.55 4.44
N LEU A 64 -7.13 37.46 5.23
CA LEU A 64 -5.83 37.00 4.76
C LEU A 64 -5.96 35.51 4.41
N LEU A 65 -6.00 35.19 3.11
CA LEU A 65 -5.89 33.82 2.61
C LEU A 65 -4.52 33.27 3.02
N ARG A 66 -4.47 32.47 4.08
CA ARG A 66 -3.27 31.73 4.47
C ARG A 66 -3.15 30.49 3.59
N ILE A 67 -2.51 30.66 2.44
CA ILE A 67 -1.98 29.56 1.64
C ILE A 67 -0.80 28.97 2.42
N PRO A 68 -0.76 27.68 2.76
CA PRO A 68 0.48 27.06 3.22
C PRO A 68 1.35 26.77 2.00
N SER A 69 2.09 27.79 1.54
CA SER A 69 3.31 27.60 0.77
C SER A 69 4.43 27.44 1.80
N ASN A 70 5.09 26.28 1.84
CA ASN A 70 6.51 26.05 2.16
C ASN A 70 6.73 24.61 2.64
N PHE A 71 6.85 23.69 1.69
CA PHE A 71 7.65 22.48 1.91
C PHE A 71 9.11 22.91 1.73
N ARG A 72 9.79 23.20 2.84
CA ARG A 72 11.26 23.28 2.92
C ARG A 72 11.69 22.31 4.00
N CYS A 73 12.19 21.15 3.57
CA CYS A 73 12.87 20.21 4.46
C CYS A 73 14.23 20.82 4.82
N GLY A 74 14.31 21.40 6.03
CA GLY A 74 15.52 21.99 6.60
C GLY A 74 16.42 20.94 7.23
N THR A 75 17.71 21.13 7.02
CA THR A 75 18.86 20.34 7.46
C THR A 75 18.95 20.19 8.99
N LEU A 76 19.48 19.03 9.41
CA LEU A 76 19.78 18.59 10.78
C LEU A 76 20.54 19.61 11.65
N CYS A 77 20.19 19.66 12.94
CA CYS A 77 21.02 20.25 14.00
C CYS A 77 21.65 19.15 14.88
N PRO A 78 22.85 19.36 15.45
CA PRO A 78 23.63 18.31 16.11
C PRO A 78 23.30 18.21 17.60
N ASN A 79 23.46 17.02 18.18
CA ASN A 79 23.71 16.87 19.61
C ASN A 79 24.77 15.80 19.87
N SER A 80 25.76 16.22 20.65
CA SER A 80 26.86 15.45 21.22
C SER A 80 26.45 14.82 22.55
N SER A 81 26.75 13.54 22.76
CA SER A 81 27.20 13.02 24.06
C SER A 81 27.68 11.57 23.96
N SER A 82 28.81 11.30 24.61
CA SER A 82 29.62 10.08 24.59
C SER A 82 29.05 8.90 25.40
N ALA A 83 29.21 7.68 24.88
CA ALA A 83 29.34 6.45 25.69
C ALA A 83 30.16 5.38 24.94
N ALA A 84 30.92 4.57 25.68
CA ALA A 84 31.96 3.64 25.21
C ALA A 84 31.41 2.44 24.40
N PRO A 85 32.24 1.79 23.53
CA PRO A 85 31.75 0.83 22.56
C PRO A 85 31.59 -0.59 23.13
N SER A 86 30.37 -1.13 23.03
CA SER A 86 30.08 -2.56 23.02
C SER A 86 30.34 -3.17 21.63
N PRO A 87 30.76 -4.45 21.50
CA PRO A 87 31.24 -5.01 20.24
C PRO A 87 30.13 -5.46 19.25
N PHE A 88 28.94 -4.88 19.32
CA PHE A 88 27.93 -5.00 18.27
C PHE A 88 27.87 -3.66 17.55
N LEU A 89 28.31 -3.64 16.29
CA LEU A 89 28.23 -2.44 15.45
C LEU A 89 26.77 -1.96 15.44
N PRO A 90 26.47 -0.75 15.93
CA PRO A 90 25.15 -0.18 15.75
C PRO A 90 24.98 0.05 14.25
N VAL A 91 23.98 -0.60 13.65
CA VAL A 91 23.49 -0.20 12.34
C VAL A 91 23.02 1.25 12.53
N ASP A 92 23.75 2.19 11.94
CA ASP A 92 23.48 3.62 12.07
C ASP A 92 22.01 3.86 11.66
N GLU A 93 21.21 4.46 12.54
CA GLU A 93 19.79 4.77 12.32
C GLU A 93 19.55 5.57 11.03
N ASN A 94 20.61 6.12 10.45
CA ASN A 94 20.58 6.89 9.22
C ASN A 94 21.12 6.16 7.98
N GLU A 95 21.63 4.91 8.09
CA GLU A 95 22.23 4.20 6.96
C GLU A 95 21.21 3.91 5.86
N THR A 96 20.04 3.34 6.21
CA THR A 96 18.98 3.05 5.24
C THR A 96 18.47 4.32 4.58
N VAL A 97 18.18 5.35 5.37
CA VAL A 97 17.71 6.65 4.86
C VAL A 97 18.74 7.25 3.90
N THR A 98 20.02 7.24 4.27
CA THR A 98 21.11 7.77 3.43
C THR A 98 21.26 6.98 2.13
N ARG A 99 21.26 5.65 2.22
CA ARG A 99 21.37 4.74 1.06
C ARG A 99 20.21 4.95 0.10
N LEU A 100 18.97 4.91 0.59
CA LEU A 100 17.78 5.06 -0.25
C LEU A 100 17.65 6.48 -0.82
N SER A 101 17.99 7.51 -0.03
CA SER A 101 18.03 8.90 -0.53
C SER A 101 19.04 9.06 -1.67
N THR A 102 20.21 8.42 -1.56
CA THR A 102 21.25 8.46 -2.60
C THR A 102 20.75 7.81 -3.89
N ILE A 103 20.10 6.64 -3.78
CA ILE A 103 19.50 5.94 -4.93
C ILE A 103 18.45 6.82 -5.61
N LEU A 104 17.53 7.40 -4.85
CA LEU A 104 16.45 8.24 -5.37
C LEU A 104 16.95 9.50 -6.06
N ARG A 105 17.85 10.24 -5.40
CA ARG A 105 18.43 11.46 -5.98
C ARG A 105 19.27 11.17 -7.22
N SER A 106 20.04 10.09 -7.22
CA SER A 106 20.79 9.65 -8.40
C SER A 106 19.86 9.23 -9.55
N GLY A 107 18.65 8.81 -9.22
CA GLY A 107 17.57 8.48 -10.15
C GLY A 107 16.71 9.66 -10.60
N GLY A 108 17.01 10.89 -10.16
CA GLY A 108 16.25 12.09 -10.49
C GLY A 108 14.97 12.29 -9.68
N VAL A 109 14.73 11.48 -8.64
CA VAL A 109 13.60 11.67 -7.72
C VAL A 109 14.00 12.70 -6.66
N ASN A 110 13.25 13.80 -6.60
CA ASN A 110 13.52 14.94 -5.74
C ASN A 110 12.42 15.15 -4.68
N ASP A 111 11.17 14.77 -4.99
CA ASP A 111 10.02 14.91 -4.11
C ASP A 111 9.68 13.58 -3.43
N PHE A 112 10.46 13.28 -2.40
CA PHE A 112 10.27 12.16 -1.49
C PHE A 112 10.55 12.59 -0.04
N CYS A 113 9.97 11.88 0.92
CA CYS A 113 10.27 12.09 2.33
C CYS A 113 10.27 10.79 3.12
N PHE A 114 11.10 10.77 4.16
CA PHE A 114 11.12 9.70 5.15
C PHE A 114 10.41 10.15 6.43
N LYS A 115 9.68 9.23 7.07
CA LYS A 115 9.09 9.46 8.39
C LYS A 115 9.19 8.19 9.22
N ARG A 116 9.79 8.31 10.42
CA ARG A 116 9.73 7.26 11.43
C ARG A 116 8.39 7.28 12.15
N VAL A 117 7.87 6.12 12.47
CA VAL A 117 6.61 5.91 13.20
C VAL A 117 6.88 5.13 14.49
N ALA A 118 5.91 5.10 15.39
CA ALA A 118 6.06 4.37 16.65
C ALA A 118 6.19 2.85 16.41
N PRO A 119 6.84 2.09 17.32
CA PRO A 119 7.00 0.65 17.18
C PRO A 119 5.67 -0.13 17.06
N ASP A 120 4.61 0.36 17.70
CA ASP A 120 3.26 -0.21 17.69
C ASP A 120 2.40 0.28 16.50
N TYR A 121 2.98 0.97 15.53
CA TYR A 121 2.28 1.55 14.37
C TYR A 121 1.38 0.54 13.63
N TYR A 122 1.80 -0.73 13.55
CA TYR A 122 1.05 -1.78 12.86
C TYR A 122 -0.11 -2.36 13.67
N ASP A 123 -0.25 -1.99 14.95
CA ASP A 123 -1.37 -2.36 15.80
C ASP A 123 -2.51 -1.33 15.70
N TRP A 124 -2.23 -0.16 15.14
CA TRP A 124 -3.19 0.93 15.04
C TRP A 124 -4.20 0.76 13.90
N PRO A 125 -5.41 1.34 14.02
CA PRO A 125 -6.31 1.54 12.89
C PRO A 125 -5.67 2.37 11.75
N LEU A 126 -6.16 2.19 10.51
CA LEU A 126 -5.60 2.89 9.34
C LEU A 126 -5.71 4.42 9.46
N GLU A 127 -6.76 4.92 10.09
CA GLU A 127 -6.99 6.35 10.32
C GLU A 127 -5.92 6.95 11.22
N SER A 128 -5.50 6.22 12.26
CA SER A 128 -4.40 6.62 13.15
C SER A 128 -3.06 6.59 12.43
N ARG A 129 -2.82 5.57 11.60
CA ARG A 129 -1.62 5.49 10.75
C ARG A 129 -1.55 6.64 9.75
N ARG A 130 -2.69 6.99 9.15
CA ARG A 130 -2.84 8.15 8.25
C ARG A 130 -2.47 9.44 8.97
N ASN A 131 -2.99 9.65 10.18
CA ASN A 131 -2.65 10.81 11.00
C ASN A 131 -1.14 10.86 11.29
N ALA A 132 -0.56 9.73 11.69
CA ALA A 132 0.85 9.63 12.00
C ALA A 132 1.76 9.94 10.80
N LEU A 133 1.27 9.78 9.57
CA LEU A 133 2.01 10.11 8.34
C LEU A 133 1.59 11.43 7.70
N ASP A 134 0.68 12.19 8.31
CA ASP A 134 0.06 13.38 7.71
C ASP A 134 -0.52 13.11 6.31
N ALA A 135 -0.97 11.88 6.07
CA ALA A 135 -1.52 11.46 4.79
C ALA A 135 -2.93 12.04 4.57
N SER A 136 -3.25 12.41 3.34
CA SER A 136 -4.54 13.06 3.02
C SER A 136 -5.74 12.14 3.23
N SER A 137 -5.60 10.85 2.92
CA SER A 137 -6.60 9.81 3.22
C SER A 137 -5.91 8.48 3.52
N VAL A 138 -6.67 7.51 4.04
CA VAL A 138 -6.16 6.13 4.24
C VAL A 138 -5.76 5.46 2.93
N ASP A 139 -6.31 5.91 1.80
CA ASP A 139 -5.99 5.42 0.46
C ASP A 139 -4.60 5.85 0.00
N HIS A 140 -3.98 6.84 0.66
CA HIS A 140 -2.59 7.23 0.41
C HIS A 140 -1.60 6.29 1.14
N LEU A 141 -2.08 5.39 2.00
CA LEU A 141 -1.26 4.39 2.65
C LEU A 141 -1.21 3.16 1.75
N CYS A 142 -0.03 2.80 1.26
CA CYS A 142 0.17 1.65 0.39
C CYS A 142 1.08 0.61 1.05
N LYS A 143 0.99 -0.62 0.55
CA LYS A 143 1.86 -1.74 0.89
C LYS A 143 2.45 -2.33 -0.38
N SER A 144 3.69 -2.78 -0.30
CA SER A 144 4.33 -3.59 -1.34
C SER A 144 4.40 -5.05 -0.89
N ILE A 145 3.97 -5.96 -1.75
CA ILE A 145 4.02 -7.40 -1.52
C ILE A 145 4.81 -8.09 -2.63
N VAL A 146 5.65 -9.06 -2.27
CA VAL A 146 6.39 -9.87 -3.25
C VAL A 146 5.54 -11.08 -3.63
N LEU A 147 5.31 -11.26 -4.93
CA LEU A 147 4.65 -12.41 -5.49
C LEU A 147 5.66 -13.34 -6.16
N VAL A 148 5.39 -14.63 -6.11
CA VAL A 148 6.08 -15.69 -6.84
C VAL A 148 5.14 -16.33 -7.85
N ASN A 149 5.60 -16.48 -9.08
CA ASN A 149 4.93 -17.29 -10.09
C ASN A 149 5.30 -18.76 -9.91
N THR A 150 4.46 -19.53 -9.24
CA THR A 150 4.78 -20.93 -8.91
C THR A 150 4.69 -21.86 -10.12
N GLN A 151 4.05 -21.43 -11.21
CA GLN A 151 3.87 -22.21 -12.45
C GLN A 151 4.72 -21.71 -13.62
N ALA A 152 5.63 -20.77 -13.37
CA ALA A 152 6.64 -20.35 -14.35
C ALA A 152 7.39 -21.56 -14.92
N SER A 153 7.83 -21.46 -16.16
CA SER A 153 8.66 -22.51 -16.77
C SER A 153 9.97 -22.69 -16.00
N SER A 154 10.56 -23.90 -16.02
CA SER A 154 11.76 -24.22 -15.24
C SER A 154 12.99 -23.40 -15.61
N ASN A 155 13.03 -22.83 -16.82
CA ASN A 155 14.08 -21.92 -17.28
C ASN A 155 13.87 -20.46 -16.81
N ILE A 156 12.73 -20.14 -16.20
CA ILE A 156 12.44 -18.81 -15.64
C ILE A 156 12.75 -18.85 -14.15
N LEU A 157 13.98 -18.49 -13.81
CA LEU A 157 14.52 -18.58 -12.46
C LEU A 157 14.59 -17.23 -11.74
N ASP A 158 14.60 -16.12 -12.49
CA ASP A 158 14.91 -14.79 -12.00
C ASP A 158 13.91 -13.72 -12.47
N CYS A 159 14.35 -12.46 -12.40
CA CYS A 159 13.57 -11.26 -12.69
C CYS A 159 14.06 -10.52 -13.95
N SER A 160 14.83 -11.18 -14.82
CA SER A 160 15.51 -10.54 -15.96
C SER A 160 14.54 -10.08 -17.05
N ASP A 161 13.53 -10.90 -17.38
CA ASP A 161 12.46 -10.54 -18.29
C ASP A 161 11.27 -9.98 -17.51
N ARG A 162 11.10 -8.66 -17.56
CA ARG A 162 9.99 -7.97 -16.87
C ARG A 162 8.61 -8.45 -17.31
N ASN A 163 8.46 -8.97 -18.52
CA ASN A 163 7.16 -9.44 -19.02
C ASN A 163 6.86 -10.88 -18.55
N ASN A 164 7.89 -11.66 -18.20
CA ASN A 164 7.75 -13.04 -17.75
C ASN A 164 8.76 -13.39 -16.64
N SER A 165 8.75 -12.62 -15.55
CA SER A 165 9.60 -12.84 -14.39
C SER A 165 9.05 -13.91 -13.45
N LYS A 166 9.97 -14.54 -12.69
CA LYS A 166 9.63 -15.47 -11.60
C LYS A 166 8.95 -14.77 -10.43
N TYR A 167 9.35 -13.52 -10.16
CA TYR A 167 8.85 -12.72 -9.05
C TYR A 167 8.39 -11.34 -9.54
N TYR A 168 7.41 -10.78 -8.83
CA TYR A 168 6.92 -9.41 -9.04
C TYR A 168 6.70 -8.75 -7.69
N VAL A 169 6.94 -7.44 -7.59
CA VAL A 169 6.45 -6.65 -6.46
C VAL A 169 5.15 -5.98 -6.87
N VAL A 170 4.10 -6.14 -6.08
CA VAL A 170 2.83 -5.44 -6.29
C VAL A 170 2.66 -4.38 -5.21
N VAL A 171 2.35 -3.16 -5.63
CA VAL A 171 2.04 -2.02 -4.76
C VAL A 171 0.54 -1.74 -4.85
N VAL A 172 -0.15 -1.85 -3.72
CA VAL A 172 -1.60 -1.63 -3.57
C VAL A 172 -1.87 -0.79 -2.33
N GLN A 173 -3.02 -0.13 -2.28
CA GLN A 173 -3.48 0.61 -1.11
C GLN A 173 -3.79 -0.36 0.04
N TYR A 174 -3.66 0.08 1.30
CA TYR A 174 -4.02 -0.73 2.46
C TYR A 174 -5.52 -1.05 2.52
N THR A 175 -6.35 -0.15 1.99
CA THR A 175 -7.82 -0.29 1.89
C THR A 175 -8.23 -1.28 0.80
N ALA A 176 -7.35 -1.56 -0.15
CA ALA A 176 -7.63 -2.43 -1.29
C ALA A 176 -7.43 -3.92 -0.99
N ARG A 177 -8.21 -4.76 -1.68
CA ARG A 177 -8.01 -6.20 -1.70
C ARG A 177 -7.30 -6.58 -3.00
N PHE A 178 -6.05 -7.01 -2.89
CA PHE A 178 -5.27 -7.44 -4.05
C PHE A 178 -5.99 -8.51 -4.90
N ASN A 179 -6.09 -8.26 -6.20
CA ASN A 179 -6.69 -9.12 -7.21
C ASN A 179 -5.61 -9.80 -8.07
N ALA A 180 -5.24 -11.03 -7.69
CA ALA A 180 -4.25 -11.83 -8.40
C ALA A 180 -4.69 -12.23 -9.82
N GLU A 181 -5.99 -12.36 -10.08
CA GLU A 181 -6.49 -12.71 -11.41
C GLU A 181 -6.32 -11.56 -12.39
N ALA A 182 -6.52 -10.32 -11.95
CA ALA A 182 -6.27 -9.13 -12.78
C ALA A 182 -4.81 -9.07 -13.25
N VAL A 183 -3.86 -9.28 -12.33
CA VAL A 183 -2.42 -9.33 -12.69
C VAL A 183 -2.10 -10.48 -13.63
N LYS A 184 -2.69 -11.65 -13.40
CA LYS A 184 -2.53 -12.81 -14.30
C LYS A 184 -3.04 -12.52 -15.71
N GLN A 185 -4.21 -11.88 -15.86
CA GLN A 185 -4.75 -11.51 -17.17
C GLN A 185 -3.89 -10.45 -17.84
N PHE A 186 -3.37 -9.48 -17.07
CA PHE A 186 -2.42 -8.49 -17.55
C PHE A 186 -1.15 -9.15 -18.11
N LEU A 187 -0.48 -10.00 -17.34
CA LEU A 187 0.76 -10.67 -17.78
C LEU A 187 0.53 -11.58 -18.99
N TYR A 188 -0.60 -12.28 -19.05
CA TYR A 188 -0.96 -13.07 -20.23
C TYR A 188 -1.09 -12.19 -21.49
N SER A 189 -1.76 -11.05 -21.36
CA SER A 189 -1.96 -10.09 -22.46
C SER A 189 -0.65 -9.42 -22.86
N LEU A 190 0.19 -9.08 -21.87
CA LEU A 190 1.53 -8.49 -22.06
C LEU A 190 2.46 -9.41 -22.88
N ASN A 191 2.26 -10.73 -22.77
CA ASN A 191 3.00 -11.72 -23.55
C ASN A 191 2.31 -12.11 -24.87
N GLU A 192 1.36 -11.30 -25.35
CA GLU A 192 0.62 -11.52 -26.60
C GLU A 192 -0.02 -12.91 -26.69
N GLY A 193 -0.38 -13.51 -25.55
CA GLY A 193 -0.93 -14.85 -25.47
C GLY A 193 0.03 -16.00 -25.80
N LYS A 194 1.32 -15.73 -26.07
CA LYS A 194 2.36 -16.74 -26.37
C LYS A 194 2.62 -17.68 -25.19
N ILE A 195 2.45 -17.17 -23.96
CA ILE A 195 2.60 -17.95 -22.74
C ILE A 195 1.20 -18.40 -22.26
N PRO A 196 0.95 -19.71 -22.07
CA PRO A 196 -0.36 -20.18 -21.60
C PRO A 196 -0.75 -19.59 -20.24
N LYS A 197 -2.01 -19.16 -20.07
CA LYS A 197 -2.53 -18.57 -18.80
C LYS A 197 -2.18 -19.36 -17.54
N LYS A 198 -2.17 -20.70 -17.63
CA LYS A 198 -1.83 -21.60 -16.50
C LYS A 198 -0.39 -21.45 -15.98
N ARG A 199 0.50 -20.85 -16.78
CA ARG A 199 1.90 -20.55 -16.42
C ARG A 199 2.02 -19.30 -15.56
N PHE A 200 0.94 -18.56 -15.32
CA PHE A 200 0.90 -17.41 -14.43
C PHE A 200 0.06 -17.77 -13.20
N ASN A 201 0.70 -18.39 -12.20
CA ASN A 201 0.07 -18.65 -10.90
C ASN A 201 0.81 -17.86 -9.82
N LEU A 202 0.34 -16.63 -9.60
CA LEU A 202 0.93 -15.70 -8.66
C LEU A 202 0.43 -15.99 -7.23
N ARG A 203 1.38 -16.24 -6.33
CA ARG A 203 1.16 -16.45 -4.90
C ARG A 203 2.05 -15.49 -4.11
N LEU A 204 1.69 -15.20 -2.87
CA LEU A 204 2.58 -14.47 -1.97
C LEU A 204 3.89 -15.26 -1.83
N ALA A 205 5.02 -14.59 -2.00
CA ALA A 205 6.31 -15.21 -1.77
C ALA A 205 6.48 -15.54 -0.28
N PRO A 206 7.10 -16.67 0.07
CA PRO A 206 7.52 -16.93 1.44
C PRO A 206 8.38 -15.78 1.98
N GLU A 207 8.27 -15.49 3.26
CA GLU A 207 8.97 -14.35 3.89
C GLU A 207 10.48 -14.41 3.68
N GLU A 208 11.11 -15.57 3.90
CA GLU A 208 12.54 -15.77 3.65
C GLU A 208 12.93 -15.43 2.19
N THR A 209 12.08 -15.81 1.23
CA THR A 209 12.31 -15.48 -0.18
C THR A 209 12.16 -13.97 -0.42
N SER A 210 11.16 -13.33 0.19
CA SER A 210 10.98 -11.88 0.13
C SER A 210 12.20 -11.14 0.69
N ILE A 211 12.69 -11.54 1.88
CA ILE A 211 13.88 -10.96 2.52
C ILE A 211 15.11 -11.17 1.66
N LYS A 212 15.30 -12.36 1.09
CA LYS A 212 16.44 -12.66 0.23
C LYS A 212 16.46 -11.78 -1.03
N LEU A 213 15.30 -11.61 -1.67
CA LEU A 213 15.18 -10.87 -2.94
C LEU A 213 15.20 -9.36 -2.73
N THR A 214 14.50 -8.86 -1.72
CA THR A 214 14.33 -7.42 -1.48
C THR A 214 15.42 -6.87 -0.56
N GLY A 215 15.90 -7.66 0.40
CA GLY A 215 16.76 -7.20 1.47
C GLY A 215 16.01 -6.56 2.64
N PHE A 216 14.67 -6.61 2.65
CA PHE A 216 13.83 -5.99 3.67
C PHE A 216 12.95 -7.03 4.37
N GLU A 217 12.76 -6.84 5.67
CA GLU A 217 11.89 -7.67 6.49
C GLU A 217 10.40 -7.43 6.21
N HIS A 218 9.55 -8.28 6.79
CA HIS A 218 8.11 -8.06 6.76
C HIS A 218 7.75 -6.64 7.24
N ASN A 219 6.74 -6.02 6.63
CA ASN A 219 6.34 -4.62 6.86
C ASN A 219 7.36 -3.52 6.50
N ALA A 220 8.62 -3.87 6.19
CA ALA A 220 9.66 -2.93 5.78
C ALA A 220 9.85 -2.84 4.26
N VAL A 221 9.28 -3.79 3.50
CA VAL A 221 9.47 -3.89 2.05
C VAL A 221 9.15 -2.58 1.34
N THR A 222 10.04 -2.19 0.44
CA THR A 222 9.90 -1.06 -0.48
C THR A 222 10.41 -1.44 -1.86
N CYS A 223 10.02 -0.68 -2.88
CA CYS A 223 10.44 -0.93 -4.26
C CYS A 223 11.84 -0.37 -4.57
N ILE A 224 12.46 0.34 -3.63
CA ILE A 224 13.70 1.09 -3.83
C ILE A 224 14.87 0.37 -3.15
N GLY A 225 15.99 0.25 -3.87
CA GLY A 225 17.22 -0.30 -3.29
C GLY A 225 17.10 -1.76 -2.88
N MET A 226 16.28 -2.54 -3.59
CA MET A 226 16.18 -3.98 -3.44
C MET A 226 17.47 -4.68 -3.86
N LYS A 227 17.77 -5.85 -3.27
CA LYS A 227 18.92 -6.69 -3.68
C LYS A 227 18.78 -7.25 -5.10
N THR A 228 17.56 -7.49 -5.53
CA THR A 228 17.20 -7.97 -6.87
C THR A 228 16.36 -6.91 -7.57
N ASN A 229 16.59 -6.70 -8.87
CA ASN A 229 15.74 -5.84 -9.69
C ASN A 229 14.43 -6.56 -10.04
N ILE A 230 13.47 -6.55 -9.12
CA ILE A 230 12.17 -7.20 -9.30
C ILE A 230 11.23 -6.23 -10.03
N PRO A 231 10.54 -6.65 -11.12
CA PRO A 231 9.57 -5.80 -11.79
C PRO A 231 8.43 -5.41 -10.85
N VAL A 232 8.09 -4.12 -10.89
CA VAL A 232 7.05 -3.55 -10.04
C VAL A 232 5.75 -3.43 -10.83
N ILE A 233 4.65 -3.80 -10.19
CA ILE A 233 3.28 -3.58 -10.62
C ILE A 233 2.67 -2.60 -9.62
N LEU A 234 2.17 -1.48 -10.11
CA LEU A 234 1.49 -0.46 -9.33
C LEU A 234 0.00 -0.53 -9.63
N ASP A 235 -0.81 -0.55 -8.57
CA ASP A 235 -2.24 -0.49 -8.72
C ASP A 235 -2.69 0.84 -9.33
N GLU A 236 -3.57 0.76 -10.33
CA GLU A 236 -4.02 1.93 -11.09
C GLU A 236 -4.66 3.00 -10.20
N ALA A 237 -5.36 2.61 -9.13
CA ALA A 237 -5.99 3.54 -8.20
C ALA A 237 -4.99 4.52 -7.55
N ILE A 238 -3.73 4.09 -7.34
CA ILE A 238 -2.69 4.93 -6.74
C ILE A 238 -2.32 6.09 -7.68
N THR A 239 -2.32 5.86 -9.00
CA THR A 239 -2.06 6.91 -10.01
C THR A 239 -3.12 8.01 -10.05
N LYS A 240 -4.27 7.77 -9.42
CA LYS A 240 -5.43 8.67 -9.41
C LYS A 240 -5.57 9.44 -8.09
N LEU A 241 -4.65 9.24 -7.14
CA LEU A 241 -4.69 9.89 -5.83
C LEU A 241 -4.61 11.42 -5.95
N LYS A 242 -5.29 12.09 -5.01
CA LYS A 242 -5.25 13.53 -4.80
C LYS A 242 -5.10 13.80 -3.30
N PRO A 243 -4.01 14.48 -2.88
CA PRO A 243 -2.85 14.94 -3.65
C PRO A 243 -2.06 13.81 -4.34
N ASP A 244 -1.19 14.17 -5.29
CA ASP A 244 -0.37 13.24 -6.08
C ASP A 244 0.80 12.67 -5.24
N PHE A 245 0.47 11.94 -4.19
CA PHE A 245 1.45 11.45 -3.22
C PHE A 245 0.96 10.16 -2.58
N PHE A 246 1.86 9.26 -2.19
CA PHE A 246 1.51 8.08 -1.42
C PHE A 246 2.67 7.60 -0.55
N TRP A 247 2.36 6.78 0.44
CA TRP A 247 3.30 6.24 1.43
C TRP A 247 3.49 4.74 1.24
N LEU A 248 4.73 4.28 1.42
CA LEU A 248 5.15 2.87 1.40
C LEU A 248 6.06 2.55 2.60
N GLY A 249 6.41 1.27 2.75
CA GLY A 249 7.52 0.87 3.60
C GLY A 249 8.81 1.61 3.20
N GLY A 250 9.64 1.94 4.19
CA GLY A 250 10.86 2.72 3.99
C GLY A 250 12.15 1.91 4.05
N GLY A 251 12.08 0.58 4.06
CA GLY A 251 13.23 -0.30 4.21
C GLY A 251 13.52 -0.74 5.64
N GLU A 252 12.82 -0.19 6.62
CA GLU A 252 12.80 -0.63 8.02
C GLU A 252 11.34 -0.68 8.52
N ILE A 253 11.08 -1.45 9.58
CA ILE A 253 9.71 -1.68 10.09
C ILE A 253 9.07 -0.38 10.54
N ASP A 254 9.81 0.50 11.20
CA ASP A 254 9.33 1.79 11.71
C ASP A 254 9.57 2.94 10.73
N LEU A 255 10.20 2.70 9.58
CA LEU A 255 10.48 3.72 8.58
C LEU A 255 9.43 3.68 7.45
N LYS A 256 8.92 4.86 7.08
CA LYS A 256 7.99 5.05 5.97
C LYS A 256 8.58 6.00 4.96
N LEU A 257 8.35 5.70 3.69
CA LEU A 257 8.86 6.46 2.56
C LEU A 257 7.69 6.92 1.72
N GLY A 258 7.55 8.24 1.60
CA GLY A 258 6.54 8.91 0.80
C GLY A 258 7.12 9.42 -0.50
N PHE A 259 6.33 9.37 -1.58
CA PHE A 259 6.73 9.83 -2.91
C PHE A 259 5.64 10.66 -3.56
N ARG A 260 6.05 11.65 -4.36
CA ARG A 260 5.21 12.14 -5.45
C ARG A 260 5.01 11.01 -6.48
N THR A 261 3.76 10.71 -6.82
CA THR A 261 3.46 9.56 -7.70
C THR A 261 4.11 9.72 -9.06
N SER A 262 4.08 10.92 -9.65
CA SER A 262 4.69 11.15 -10.97
C SER A 262 6.19 10.79 -11.02
N GLU A 263 6.96 11.19 -10.01
CA GLU A 263 8.40 10.88 -9.96
C GLU A 263 8.66 9.39 -9.70
N PHE A 264 7.82 8.75 -8.87
CA PHE A 264 7.89 7.30 -8.69
C PHE A 264 7.65 6.55 -10.01
N LEU A 265 6.68 6.98 -10.81
CA LEU A 265 6.39 6.38 -12.11
C LEU A 265 7.56 6.51 -13.08
N GLU A 266 8.18 7.68 -13.15
CA GLU A 266 9.33 7.93 -14.02
C GLU A 266 10.56 7.12 -13.63
N PHE A 267 10.82 6.99 -12.32
CA PHE A 267 11.98 6.29 -11.80
C PHE A 267 11.82 4.76 -11.82
N VAL A 268 10.73 4.25 -11.24
CA VAL A 268 10.50 2.80 -11.07
C VAL A 268 9.99 2.15 -12.36
N LYS A 269 9.32 2.94 -13.21
CA LYS A 269 8.67 2.48 -14.45
C LYS A 269 7.79 1.24 -14.20
N PRO A 270 6.86 1.27 -13.24
CA PRO A 270 6.04 0.11 -12.92
C PRO A 270 5.07 -0.22 -14.06
N PHE A 271 4.59 -1.45 -14.10
CA PHE A 271 3.37 -1.76 -14.84
C PHE A 271 2.16 -1.21 -14.10
N ILE A 272 1.29 -0.48 -14.79
CA ILE A 272 0.05 0.04 -14.20
C ILE A 272 -1.07 -0.96 -14.47
N VAL A 273 -1.67 -1.49 -13.41
CA VAL A 273 -2.69 -2.54 -13.51
C VAL A 273 -3.81 -2.27 -12.50
N PRO A 274 -5.09 -2.30 -12.91
CA PRO A 274 -6.21 -2.26 -11.95
C PRO A 274 -6.28 -3.61 -11.23
N CYS A 275 -5.62 -3.71 -10.08
CA CYS A 275 -5.41 -4.96 -9.33
C CYS A 275 -5.82 -4.87 -7.86
N SER A 276 -6.69 -3.90 -7.54
CA SER A 276 -7.45 -3.79 -6.30
C SER A 276 -8.91 -4.25 -6.43
#